data_AF-A0A1A9VMV2-F1
#
_entry.id   AF-A0A1A9VMV2-F1
#
_cell.length_a   1.000
_cell.length_b   1.000
_cell.length_c   1.000
_cell.angle_alpha   90.00
_cell.angle_beta   90.00
_cell.angle_gamma   90.00
#
_symmetry.space_group_name_H-M   'P 1'
#
loop_
_entity.id
_entity.type
_entity.pdbx_description
1 polymer ?
#
loop_
_entity_poly.entity_id
_entity_poly.type
_entity_poly.pdbx_seq_one_letter_code
_entity_poly.pdbx_strand_id
1 'polypeptide(L)'
;MEASKRVLIEKLVREFSEKILYIIELLAAEVCPDANFSDVQRDENDADNELSPRILSYERLHERIRAVKAIILDLIKDADIVKAIQLDADTPSDDVVNPVQKNALAEIHDVEIEAAAFFGHVPRYFLSRGNAISKSEKYLNRIADYKRSVVELDEMESLKLRMVLCEARNHYISLLDIVKKSFGAKCSKCCRGISASDWVRRARDLVFHLACFACDQCGRQLSTGEQFALMEDRVLCKAHYLETVEGGTTSSDDGCDGDGYHKSKTKRVRTTFTEEQLQVLQANFQIDSNPDGQDLERIASVTGLSKRVTQVWFQNSRARQKKHIHAGKNKSK
;
A
#
# COMPACT_ATOMS: atom_id res chain seq x y z
N MET A 1 -15.14 -1.72 21.90
CA MET A 1 -14.07 -0.81 21.46
C MET A 1 -13.93 -0.82 19.94
N GLU A 2 -13.84 -1.99 19.30
CA GLU A 2 -13.70 -2.10 17.83
C GLU A 2 -14.86 -1.52 17.01
N ALA A 3 -16.11 -1.65 17.46
CA ALA A 3 -17.27 -1.13 16.72
C ALA A 3 -17.25 0.41 16.60
N SER A 4 -16.95 1.11 17.70
CA SER A 4 -16.83 2.58 17.70
C SER A 4 -15.66 3.07 16.84
N LYS A 5 -14.54 2.33 16.83
CA LYS A 5 -13.37 2.63 16.00
C LYS A 5 -13.67 2.48 14.51
N ARG A 6 -14.40 1.43 14.11
CA ARG A 6 -14.85 1.23 12.71
C ARG A 6 -15.76 2.36 12.23
N VAL A 7 -16.74 2.77 13.04
CA VAL A 7 -17.65 3.89 12.71
C VAL A 7 -16.88 5.20 12.51
N LEU A 8 -15.89 5.46 13.38
CA LEU A 8 -15.02 6.63 13.24
C LEU A 8 -14.21 6.60 11.94
N ILE A 9 -13.63 5.44 11.59
CA ILE A 9 -12.85 5.26 10.37
C ILE A 9 -13.71 5.45 9.11
N GLU A 10 -14.91 4.87 9.07
CA GLU A 10 -15.85 5.04 7.95
C GLU A 10 -16.25 6.51 7.77
N LYS A 11 -16.47 7.22 8.88
CA LYS A 11 -16.74 8.66 8.87
C LYS A 11 -15.56 9.44 8.28
N LEU A 12 -14.33 9.17 8.71
CA LEU A 12 -13.12 9.83 8.20
C LEU A 12 -12.92 9.59 6.70
N VAL A 13 -13.12 8.35 6.24
CA VAL A 13 -13.00 8.01 4.81
C VAL A 13 -13.96 8.84 3.96
N ARG A 14 -15.21 9.02 4.42
CA ARG A 14 -16.20 9.86 3.73
C ARG A 14 -15.78 11.34 3.77
N GLU A 15 -15.47 11.87 4.95
CA GLU A 15 -15.10 13.27 5.13
C GLU A 15 -13.87 13.65 4.31
N PHE A 16 -12.83 12.82 4.26
CA PHE A 16 -11.64 13.09 3.45
C PHE A 16 -11.96 13.06 1.96
N SER A 17 -12.84 12.15 1.52
CA SER A 17 -13.28 12.10 0.12
C SER A 17 -14.04 13.38 -0.28
N GLU A 18 -14.91 13.88 0.60
CA GLU A 18 -15.63 15.14 0.40
C GLU A 18 -14.67 16.34 0.36
N LYS A 19 -13.70 16.42 1.27
CA LYS A 19 -12.67 17.48 1.29
C LYS A 19 -11.80 17.46 0.03
N ILE A 20 -11.42 16.29 -0.47
CA ILE A 20 -10.67 16.15 -1.73
C ILE A 20 -11.49 16.72 -2.90
N LEU A 21 -12.76 16.35 -3.01
CA LEU A 21 -13.65 16.85 -4.06
C LEU A 21 -13.84 18.36 -3.96
N TYR A 22 -14.06 18.89 -2.75
CA TYR A 22 -14.17 20.33 -2.52
C TYR A 22 -12.90 21.07 -2.95
N ILE A 23 -11.71 20.57 -2.62
CA ILE A 23 -10.45 21.20 -3.08
C ILE A 23 -10.29 21.11 -4.60
N ILE A 24 -10.71 20.01 -5.23
CA ILE A 24 -10.71 19.89 -6.70
C ILE A 24 -11.65 20.94 -7.33
N GLU A 25 -12.84 21.11 -6.77
CA GLU A 25 -13.80 22.12 -7.21
C GLU A 25 -13.25 23.53 -7.05
N LEU A 26 -12.60 23.85 -5.93
CA LEU A 26 -11.89 25.12 -5.73
C LEU A 26 -10.79 25.32 -6.78
N LEU A 27 -9.94 24.33 -7.01
CA LEU A 27 -8.86 24.40 -8.00
C LEU A 27 -9.37 24.52 -9.45
N ALA A 28 -10.56 23.99 -9.74
CA ALA A 28 -11.24 24.08 -11.02
C ALA A 28 -11.96 25.43 -11.21
N ALA A 29 -12.59 25.94 -10.15
CA ALA A 29 -13.16 27.29 -10.13
C ALA A 29 -12.08 28.38 -10.27
N GLU A 30 -10.85 28.08 -9.84
CA GLU A 30 -9.67 28.93 -10.07
C GLU A 30 -9.11 28.87 -11.51
N VAL A 31 -9.72 28.10 -12.44
CA VAL A 31 -9.37 28.15 -13.87
C VAL A 31 -9.98 29.40 -14.49
N CYS A 32 -9.25 30.52 -14.33
CA CYS A 32 -9.35 31.80 -15.04
C CYS A 32 -10.67 32.58 -14.97
N PRO A 33 -10.63 33.70 -14.23
CA PRO A 33 -10.71 35.01 -14.85
C PRO A 33 -9.35 35.70 -14.75
N ASP A 34 -8.90 36.27 -15.88
CA ASP A 34 -7.77 37.20 -15.97
C ASP A 34 -6.36 36.61 -16.19
N ALA A 35 -6.23 35.53 -16.97
CA ALA A 35 -5.04 35.38 -17.83
C ALA A 35 -4.96 36.46 -18.94
N ASN A 36 -5.89 37.42 -18.95
CA ASN A 36 -5.73 38.73 -19.58
C ASN A 36 -5.24 39.75 -18.53
N PHE A 37 -3.98 39.61 -18.12
CA PHE A 37 -3.22 40.73 -17.56
C PHE A 37 -2.84 41.77 -18.64
N SER A 38 -3.36 41.60 -19.86
CA SER A 38 -3.24 42.50 -21.02
C SER A 38 -4.24 43.66 -21.00
N ASP A 39 -5.24 43.66 -20.11
CA ASP A 39 -6.10 44.84 -19.88
C ASP A 39 -5.39 45.89 -18.99
N VAL A 40 -4.09 46.07 -19.22
CA VAL A 40 -3.41 47.34 -19.01
C VAL A 40 -3.76 48.24 -20.20
N GLN A 41 -5.04 48.54 -20.40
CA GLN A 41 -5.37 49.75 -21.16
C GLN A 41 -4.92 50.92 -20.29
N ARG A 42 -3.85 51.58 -20.72
CA ARG A 42 -3.48 52.91 -20.27
C ARG A 42 -4.61 53.85 -20.66
N ASP A 43 -5.54 54.12 -19.75
CA ASP A 43 -6.27 55.38 -19.83
C ASP A 43 -5.32 56.47 -19.37
N GLU A 44 -4.68 57.13 -20.33
CA GLU A 44 -3.80 58.29 -20.12
C GLU A 44 -4.56 59.55 -19.69
N ASN A 45 -5.86 59.47 -19.39
CA ASN A 45 -6.73 60.63 -19.14
C ASN A 45 -7.29 60.76 -17.71
N ASP A 46 -7.10 59.81 -16.81
CA ASP A 46 -7.62 59.92 -15.44
C ASP A 46 -6.54 60.38 -14.46
N ALA A 47 -6.22 61.67 -14.53
CA ALA A 47 -5.33 62.33 -13.58
C ALA A 47 -5.99 62.56 -12.20
N ASP A 48 -7.32 62.42 -12.07
CA ASP A 48 -8.07 62.92 -10.91
C ASP A 48 -9.07 61.95 -10.27
N ASN A 49 -8.99 60.63 -10.51
CA ASN A 49 -9.88 59.68 -9.82
C ASN A 49 -9.13 58.79 -8.80
N GLU A 50 -9.26 59.17 -7.53
CA GLU A 50 -8.85 58.44 -6.33
C GLU A 50 -9.42 57.00 -6.32
N LEU A 51 -8.58 56.06 -5.86
CA LEU A 51 -8.92 54.65 -5.62
C LEU A 51 -9.40 53.85 -6.86
N SER A 52 -8.56 53.91 -7.89
CA SER A 52 -8.59 53.09 -9.10
C SER A 52 -8.82 51.57 -8.84
N PRO A 53 -9.52 50.83 -9.73
CA PRO A 53 -9.99 49.42 -9.65
C PRO A 53 -9.05 48.29 -9.17
N ARG A 54 -7.84 48.60 -8.71
CA ARG A 54 -6.81 47.66 -8.23
C ARG A 54 -7.04 47.10 -6.81
N ILE A 55 -7.94 47.69 -6.02
CA ILE A 55 -8.26 47.23 -4.66
C ILE A 55 -9.09 45.92 -4.68
N LEU A 56 -9.90 45.71 -5.73
CA LEU A 56 -10.76 44.52 -5.89
C LEU A 56 -9.99 43.20 -6.11
N SER A 57 -8.76 43.25 -6.63
CA SER A 57 -7.89 42.06 -6.81
C SER A 57 -7.29 41.58 -5.47
N TYR A 58 -6.92 42.52 -4.59
CA TYR A 58 -6.34 42.22 -3.29
C TYR A 58 -7.37 41.70 -2.28
N GLU A 59 -8.60 42.23 -2.27
CA GLU A 59 -9.67 41.72 -1.40
C GLU A 59 -9.98 40.26 -1.69
N ARG A 60 -10.08 39.89 -2.98
CA ARG A 60 -10.22 38.50 -3.43
C ARG A 60 -9.03 37.64 -3.02
N LEU A 61 -7.81 38.16 -3.11
CA LEU A 61 -6.61 37.44 -2.66
C LEU A 61 -6.61 37.21 -1.14
N HIS A 62 -7.02 38.19 -0.35
CA HIS A 62 -7.14 38.04 1.11
C HIS A 62 -8.21 37.01 1.48
N GLU A 63 -9.36 37.01 0.81
CA GLU A 63 -10.39 35.97 1.00
C GLU A 63 -9.86 34.57 0.67
N ARG A 64 -9.10 34.44 -0.43
CA ARG A 64 -8.42 33.18 -0.78
C ARG A 64 -7.42 32.76 0.29
N ILE A 65 -6.58 33.67 0.80
CA ILE A 65 -5.66 33.38 1.91
C ILE A 65 -6.43 32.83 3.13
N ARG A 66 -7.58 33.42 3.49
CA ARG A 66 -8.41 32.93 4.61
C ARG A 66 -8.98 31.54 4.34
N ALA A 67 -9.49 31.30 3.14
CA ALA A 67 -10.04 30.00 2.75
C ALA A 67 -8.97 28.89 2.78
N VAL A 68 -7.81 29.14 2.17
CA VAL A 68 -6.68 28.19 2.19
C VAL A 68 -6.21 27.94 3.63
N LYS A 69 -6.11 28.99 4.45
CA LYS A 69 -5.75 28.85 5.87
C LYS A 69 -6.71 27.95 6.64
N ALA A 70 -8.00 28.05 6.39
CA ALA A 70 -9.00 27.19 7.03
C ALA A 70 -8.81 25.72 6.62
N ILE A 71 -8.59 25.45 5.34
CA ILE A 71 -8.33 24.09 4.81
C ILE A 71 -7.07 23.49 5.46
N ILE A 72 -5.98 24.26 5.55
CA ILE A 72 -4.72 23.79 6.14
C ILE A 72 -4.87 23.51 7.65
N LEU A 73 -5.62 24.36 8.38
CA LEU A 73 -5.91 24.10 9.80
C LEU A 73 -6.68 22.80 9.98
N ASP A 74 -7.66 22.52 9.12
CA ASP A 74 -8.43 21.29 9.20
C ASP A 74 -7.60 20.07 8.79
N LEU A 75 -6.72 20.20 7.79
CA LEU A 75 -5.79 19.14 7.39
C LEU A 75 -4.89 18.70 8.56
N ILE A 76 -4.34 19.65 9.32
CA ILE A 76 -3.49 19.34 10.48
C ILE A 76 -4.29 18.60 11.55
N LYS A 77 -5.50 19.08 11.88
CA LYS A 77 -6.37 18.38 12.86
C LYS A 77 -6.72 16.97 12.41
N ASP A 78 -7.02 16.80 11.12
CA ASP A 78 -7.34 15.51 10.55
C ASP A 78 -6.13 14.56 10.61
N ALA A 79 -4.93 15.07 10.30
CA ALA A 79 -3.67 14.33 10.42
C ALA A 79 -3.43 13.87 11.87
N ASP A 80 -3.64 14.74 12.86
CA ASP A 80 -3.55 14.42 14.29
C ASP A 80 -4.53 13.29 14.69
N ILE A 81 -5.77 13.32 14.17
CA ILE A 81 -6.76 12.27 14.42
C ILE A 81 -6.27 10.94 13.83
N VAL A 82 -5.79 10.93 12.59
CA VAL A 82 -5.28 9.71 11.94
C VAL A 82 -4.08 9.17 12.72
N LYS A 83 -3.16 10.04 13.17
CA LYS A 83 -2.01 9.68 14.00
C LYS A 83 -2.43 9.02 15.30
N ALA A 84 -3.40 9.60 16.01
CA ALA A 84 -3.95 9.03 17.24
C ALA A 84 -4.54 7.63 16.99
N ILE A 85 -5.29 7.45 15.89
CA ILE A 85 -5.87 6.17 15.51
C ILE A 85 -4.78 5.12 15.21
N GLN A 86 -3.67 5.51 14.56
CA GLN A 86 -2.54 4.61 14.31
C GLN A 86 -1.82 4.22 15.61
N LEU A 87 -1.69 5.13 16.58
CA LEU A 87 -1.05 4.85 17.87
C LEU A 87 -1.92 3.97 18.78
N ASP A 88 -3.25 4.12 18.70
CA ASP A 88 -4.23 3.36 19.48
C ASP A 88 -4.54 1.96 18.91
N ALA A 89 -3.91 1.56 17.80
CA ALA A 89 -4.09 0.22 17.24
C ALA A 89 -3.41 -0.82 18.13
N ASP A 90 -4.12 -1.34 19.14
CA ASP A 90 -3.81 -2.46 20.04
C ASP A 90 -2.51 -3.20 19.67
N THR A 91 -1.36 -2.65 20.05
CA THR A 91 -0.09 -3.37 20.00
C THR A 91 -0.10 -4.34 21.18
N PRO A 92 -0.15 -5.66 20.96
CA PRO A 92 0.06 -6.59 22.05
C PRO A 92 1.46 -6.33 22.60
N SER A 93 1.55 -6.34 23.93
CA SER A 93 2.77 -6.23 24.73
C SER A 93 4.01 -6.79 24.00
N ASP A 94 4.91 -5.88 23.64
CA ASP A 94 6.35 -6.02 23.34
C ASP A 94 6.76 -5.17 22.11
N ASP A 95 6.99 -3.87 22.37
CA ASP A 95 8.03 -2.98 21.81
C ASP A 95 8.32 -2.86 20.30
N VAL A 96 7.49 -3.38 19.39
CA VAL A 96 7.72 -3.15 17.95
C VAL A 96 6.48 -2.63 17.26
N VAL A 97 6.40 -1.29 17.15
CA VAL A 97 5.62 -0.63 16.10
C VAL A 97 6.00 -1.30 14.79
N ASN A 98 5.04 -1.99 14.16
CA ASN A 98 5.35 -2.75 12.96
C ASN A 98 5.84 -1.79 11.85
N PRO A 99 6.69 -2.25 10.90
CA PRO A 99 7.25 -1.36 9.88
C PRO A 99 6.20 -0.58 9.08
N VAL A 100 5.00 -1.13 8.92
CA VAL A 100 3.88 -0.49 8.20
C VAL A 100 3.34 0.71 8.99
N GLN A 101 3.09 0.53 10.29
CA GLN A 101 2.64 1.58 11.19
C GLN A 101 3.70 2.65 11.37
N LYS A 102 4.99 2.28 11.42
CA LYS A 102 6.10 3.24 11.46
C LYS A 102 6.17 4.11 10.21
N ASN A 103 6.04 3.50 9.03
CA ASN A 103 6.02 4.23 7.76
C ASN A 103 4.81 5.16 7.67
N ALA A 104 3.62 4.69 8.10
CA ALA A 104 2.42 5.52 8.14
C ALA A 104 2.58 6.72 9.08
N LEU A 105 3.15 6.52 10.28
CA LEU A 105 3.41 7.60 11.23
C LEU A 105 4.42 8.63 10.70
N ALA A 106 5.43 8.18 9.95
CA ALA A 106 6.38 9.08 9.29
C ALA A 106 5.69 9.90 8.20
N GLU A 107 4.87 9.28 7.34
CA GLU A 107 4.14 9.99 6.30
C GLU A 107 3.14 11.00 6.87
N ILE A 108 2.44 10.66 7.96
CA ILE A 108 1.56 11.62 8.67
C ILE A 108 2.36 12.80 9.23
N HIS A 109 3.56 12.54 9.77
CA HIS A 109 4.42 13.60 10.28
C HIS A 109 4.91 14.55 9.18
N ASP A 110 5.24 14.02 8.01
CA ASP A 110 5.63 14.84 6.86
C ASP A 110 4.46 15.74 6.42
N VAL A 111 3.22 15.22 6.39
CA VAL A 111 2.00 16.03 6.15
C VAL A 111 1.87 17.17 7.17
N GLU A 112 2.06 16.91 8.47
CA GLU A 112 1.99 17.93 9.52
C GLU A 112 3.03 19.04 9.31
N ILE A 113 4.29 18.68 9.00
CA ILE A 113 5.39 19.62 8.79
C ILE A 113 5.12 20.51 7.56
N GLU A 114 4.76 19.89 6.43
CA GLU A 114 4.53 20.60 5.18
C GLU A 114 3.31 21.52 5.29
N ALA A 115 2.21 21.06 5.90
CA ALA A 115 1.05 21.89 6.17
C ALA A 115 1.36 23.05 7.13
N ALA A 116 2.15 22.82 8.18
CA ALA A 116 2.54 23.86 9.13
C ALA A 116 3.43 24.95 8.50
N ALA A 117 4.23 24.60 7.49
CA ALA A 117 5.10 25.55 6.79
C ALA A 117 4.31 26.70 6.13
N PHE A 118 3.04 26.47 5.77
CA PHE A 118 2.13 27.49 5.23
C PHE A 118 1.95 28.68 6.19
N PHE A 119 1.91 28.46 7.50
CA PHE A 119 1.72 29.56 8.46
C PHE A 119 2.93 30.49 8.55
N GLY A 120 4.12 30.01 8.16
CA GLY A 120 5.29 30.87 7.98
C GLY A 120 5.23 31.69 6.69
N HIS A 121 4.53 31.21 5.66
CA HIS A 121 4.41 31.87 4.37
C HIS A 121 3.58 33.15 4.44
N VAL A 122 2.38 33.06 5.03
CA VAL A 122 1.38 34.16 5.04
C VAL A 122 1.91 35.47 5.63
N PRO A 123 2.57 35.50 6.80
CA PRO A 123 3.12 36.74 7.36
C PRO A 123 4.19 37.38 6.49
N ARG A 124 5.01 36.57 5.79
CA ARG A 124 6.07 37.08 4.90
C ARG A 124 5.47 37.82 3.71
N TYR A 125 4.37 37.32 3.14
CA TYR A 125 3.65 38.02 2.07
C TYR A 125 3.16 39.39 2.54
N PHE A 126 2.44 39.46 3.66
CA PHE A 126 1.92 40.73 4.19
C PHE A 126 3.03 41.74 4.50
N LEU A 127 4.15 41.29 5.09
CA LEU A 127 5.29 42.15 5.39
C LEU A 127 5.97 42.67 4.13
N SER A 128 6.26 41.79 3.17
CA SER A 128 6.86 42.16 1.88
C SER A 128 5.99 43.12 1.10
N ARG A 129 4.68 42.86 1.05
CA ARG A 129 3.70 43.71 0.39
C ARG A 129 3.60 45.09 1.05
N GLY A 130 3.50 45.13 2.39
CA GLY A 130 3.48 46.38 3.14
C GLY A 130 4.72 47.23 2.85
N ASN A 131 5.91 46.62 2.84
CA ASN A 131 7.15 47.31 2.49
C ASN A 131 7.17 47.84 1.05
N ALA A 132 6.63 47.10 0.09
CA ALA A 132 6.54 47.52 -1.30
C ALA A 132 5.57 48.72 -1.46
N ILE A 133 4.41 48.67 -0.79
CA ILE A 133 3.44 49.77 -0.78
C ILE A 133 4.04 51.03 -0.16
N SER A 134 4.64 50.92 1.04
CA SER A 134 5.28 52.06 1.71
C SER A 134 6.34 52.74 0.84
N LYS A 135 7.11 51.96 0.06
CA LYS A 135 8.06 52.52 -0.92
C LYS A 135 7.34 53.18 -2.09
N SER A 136 6.29 52.57 -2.63
CA SER A 136 5.54 53.13 -3.75
C SER A 136 4.93 54.50 -3.43
N GLU A 137 4.40 54.67 -2.21
CA GLU A 137 3.86 55.94 -1.71
C GLU A 137 4.98 56.95 -1.42
N LYS A 138 6.04 56.53 -0.70
CA LYS A 138 7.16 57.41 -0.34
C LYS A 138 7.81 58.07 -1.55
N TYR A 139 7.91 57.34 -2.66
CA TYR A 139 8.52 57.85 -3.89
C TYR A 139 7.50 58.41 -4.89
N LEU A 140 6.25 58.67 -4.47
CA LEU A 140 5.22 59.44 -5.19
C LEU A 140 5.20 59.13 -6.70
N ASN A 141 5.23 57.84 -7.05
CA ASN A 141 5.14 57.37 -8.43
C ASN A 141 6.31 57.74 -9.36
N ARG A 142 7.40 58.34 -8.85
CA ARG A 142 8.60 58.65 -9.64
C ARG A 142 9.33 57.40 -10.13
N ILE A 143 9.18 56.30 -9.40
CA ILE A 143 9.78 55.01 -9.72
C ILE A 143 8.64 54.00 -9.94
N ALA A 144 8.41 53.63 -11.19
CA ALA A 144 7.33 52.72 -11.58
C ALA A 144 7.53 51.30 -11.03
N ASP A 145 8.77 50.87 -10.83
CA ASP A 145 9.12 49.53 -10.34
C ASP A 145 8.50 49.20 -8.98
N TYR A 146 8.34 50.19 -8.09
CA TYR A 146 7.69 49.96 -6.80
C TYR A 146 6.19 49.67 -6.92
N LYS A 147 5.51 50.20 -7.94
CA LYS A 147 4.12 49.84 -8.23
C LYS A 147 4.03 48.45 -8.86
N ARG A 148 4.95 48.16 -9.79
CA ARG A 148 4.99 46.85 -10.45
C ARG A 148 5.30 45.75 -9.44
N SER A 149 6.22 45.98 -8.49
CA SER A 149 6.56 44.98 -7.48
C SER A 149 5.40 44.58 -6.58
N VAL A 150 4.46 45.48 -6.26
CA VAL A 150 3.23 45.12 -5.53
C VAL A 150 2.38 44.14 -6.33
N VAL A 151 2.21 44.39 -7.63
CA VAL A 151 1.45 43.53 -8.54
C VAL A 151 2.11 42.16 -8.66
N GLU A 152 3.43 42.12 -8.89
CA GLU A 152 4.21 40.88 -8.98
C GLU A 152 4.14 40.06 -7.68
N LEU A 153 4.13 40.71 -6.51
CA LEU A 153 3.94 40.04 -5.23
C LEU A 153 2.55 39.40 -5.12
N ASP A 154 1.50 40.11 -5.55
CA ASP A 154 0.11 39.62 -5.49
C ASP A 154 -0.10 38.45 -6.49
N GLU A 155 0.47 38.54 -7.69
CA GLU A 155 0.46 37.46 -8.70
C GLU A 155 1.22 36.22 -8.22
N MET A 156 2.42 36.41 -7.66
CA MET A 156 3.21 35.33 -7.06
C MET A 156 2.45 34.66 -5.91
N GLU A 157 1.80 35.44 -5.05
CA GLU A 157 1.02 34.91 -3.92
C GLU A 157 -0.15 34.07 -4.40
N SER A 158 -0.88 34.53 -5.42
CA SER A 158 -1.97 33.79 -6.05
C SER A 158 -1.53 32.40 -6.54
N LEU A 159 -0.34 32.32 -7.17
CA LEU A 159 0.23 31.05 -7.64
C LEU A 159 0.63 30.14 -6.48
N LYS A 160 1.24 30.69 -5.42
CA LYS A 160 1.62 29.90 -4.24
C LYS A 160 0.42 29.35 -3.50
N LEU A 161 -0.67 30.11 -3.36
CA LEU A 161 -1.91 29.62 -2.75
C LEU A 161 -2.49 28.43 -3.53
N ARG A 162 -2.43 28.48 -4.87
CA ARG A 162 -2.83 27.36 -5.71
C ARG A 162 -1.94 26.13 -5.51
N MET A 163 -0.63 26.31 -5.38
CA MET A 163 0.29 25.21 -5.06
C MET A 163 -0.04 24.56 -3.71
N VAL A 164 -0.28 25.39 -2.69
CA VAL A 164 -0.68 24.93 -1.35
C VAL A 164 -2.00 24.15 -1.39
N LEU A 165 -2.99 24.57 -2.18
CA LEU A 165 -4.23 23.80 -2.36
C LEU A 165 -3.99 22.45 -3.04
N CYS A 166 -3.12 22.39 -4.06
CA CYS A 166 -2.72 21.14 -4.69
C CYS A 166 -2.04 20.19 -3.70
N GLU A 167 -1.14 20.70 -2.86
CA GLU A 167 -0.46 19.95 -1.80
C GLU A 167 -1.46 19.46 -0.76
N ALA A 168 -2.37 20.33 -0.27
CA ALA A 168 -3.41 19.94 0.68
C ALA A 168 -4.30 18.80 0.14
N ARG A 169 -4.70 18.85 -1.13
CA ARG A 169 -5.43 17.75 -1.79
C ARG A 169 -4.62 16.46 -1.78
N ASN A 170 -3.32 16.53 -2.12
CA ASN A 170 -2.45 15.36 -2.15
C ASN A 170 -2.27 14.77 -0.75
N HIS A 171 -2.10 15.61 0.28
CA HIS A 171 -2.04 15.18 1.67
C HIS A 171 -3.32 14.49 2.12
N TYR A 172 -4.50 15.01 1.76
CA TYR A 172 -5.76 14.32 2.03
C TYR A 172 -5.85 12.95 1.34
N ILE A 173 -5.32 12.81 0.13
CA ILE A 173 -5.23 11.51 -0.57
C ILE A 173 -4.30 10.56 0.18
N SER A 174 -3.12 11.02 0.62
CA SER A 174 -2.19 10.23 1.44
C SER A 174 -2.84 9.78 2.76
N LEU A 175 -3.47 10.68 3.51
CA LEU A 175 -4.17 10.33 4.74
C LEU A 175 -5.30 9.32 4.50
N LEU A 176 -6.06 9.48 3.42
CA LEU A 176 -7.11 8.54 3.02
C LEU A 176 -6.54 7.15 2.70
N ASP A 177 -5.42 7.09 1.98
CA ASP A 177 -4.74 5.84 1.65
C ASP A 177 -4.20 5.14 2.90
N ILE A 178 -3.59 5.87 3.83
CA ILE A 178 -3.14 5.35 5.13
C ILE A 178 -4.32 4.75 5.90
N VAL A 179 -5.43 5.48 6.03
CA VAL A 179 -6.63 5.00 6.74
C VAL A 179 -7.18 3.73 6.09
N LYS A 180 -7.29 3.70 4.75
CA LYS A 180 -7.76 2.52 4.01
C LYS A 180 -6.83 1.32 4.14
N LYS A 181 -5.51 1.52 4.13
CA LYS A 181 -4.52 0.43 4.29
C LYS A 181 -4.49 -0.13 5.71
N SER A 182 -4.56 0.73 6.72
CA SER A 182 -4.51 0.30 8.11
C SER A 182 -5.80 -0.42 8.56
N PHE A 183 -6.96 -0.02 8.02
CA PHE A 183 -8.27 -0.45 8.54
C PHE A 183 -9.26 -1.01 7.51
N GLY A 184 -8.88 -1.11 6.23
CA GLY A 184 -9.68 -1.77 5.21
C GLY A 184 -9.83 -3.27 5.44
N ALA A 185 -10.70 -3.93 4.66
CA ALA A 185 -10.84 -5.38 4.70
C ALA A 185 -9.48 -6.04 4.44
N LYS A 186 -9.05 -6.92 5.35
CA LYS A 186 -7.79 -7.67 5.21
C LYS A 186 -8.11 -9.10 4.86
N CYS A 187 -7.27 -9.69 4.03
CA CYS A 187 -7.36 -11.11 3.72
C CYS A 187 -7.04 -11.93 4.97
N SER A 188 -7.94 -12.80 5.40
CA SER A 188 -7.80 -13.61 6.61
C SER A 188 -6.67 -14.65 6.54
N LYS A 189 -6.10 -14.90 5.34
CA LYS A 189 -4.94 -15.79 5.17
C LYS A 189 -3.59 -15.07 5.08
N CYS A 190 -3.50 -14.00 4.27
CA CYS A 190 -2.21 -13.32 4.02
C CYS A 190 -2.07 -11.98 4.75
N CYS A 191 -3.13 -11.53 5.46
CA CYS A 191 -3.23 -10.29 6.21
C CYS A 191 -2.99 -9.01 5.40
N ARG A 192 -2.88 -9.11 4.06
CA ARG A 192 -2.77 -7.95 3.17
C ARG A 192 -4.15 -7.32 2.98
N GLY A 193 -4.17 -6.00 2.81
CA GLY A 193 -5.39 -5.26 2.47
C GLY A 193 -6.00 -5.74 1.17
N ILE A 194 -7.32 -5.64 1.08
CA ILE A 194 -8.11 -6.00 -0.09
C ILE A 194 -8.43 -4.72 -0.86
N SER A 195 -7.95 -4.65 -2.10
CA SER A 195 -8.24 -3.57 -3.04
C SER A 195 -9.65 -3.71 -3.63
N ALA A 196 -10.23 -2.60 -4.11
CA ALA A 196 -11.47 -2.61 -4.90
C ALA A 196 -11.35 -3.45 -6.19
N SER A 197 -10.13 -3.62 -6.71
CA SER A 197 -9.84 -4.45 -7.89
C SER A 197 -9.60 -5.93 -7.56
N ASP A 198 -9.51 -6.30 -6.28
CA ASP A 198 -9.17 -7.66 -5.89
C ASP A 198 -10.38 -8.59 -6.03
N TRP A 199 -10.18 -9.71 -6.73
CA TRP A 199 -11.13 -10.80 -6.69
C TRP A 199 -11.06 -11.48 -5.32
N VAL A 200 -12.20 -11.51 -4.62
CA VAL A 200 -12.28 -12.03 -3.26
C VAL A 200 -13.25 -13.19 -3.13
N ARG A 201 -12.99 -14.03 -2.14
CA ARG A 201 -13.91 -15.05 -1.62
C ARG A 201 -14.34 -14.64 -0.22
N ARG A 202 -15.61 -14.87 0.08
CA ARG A 202 -16.18 -14.66 1.42
C ARG A 202 -16.61 -16.00 1.99
N ALA A 203 -16.22 -16.27 3.23
CA ALA A 203 -16.67 -17.43 3.98
C ALA A 203 -17.03 -16.98 5.39
N ARG A 204 -18.33 -16.96 5.70
CA ARG A 204 -18.86 -16.25 6.89
C ARG A 204 -18.38 -14.79 6.88
N ASP A 205 -17.79 -14.34 7.98
CA ASP A 205 -17.30 -12.96 8.18
C ASP A 205 -15.87 -12.75 7.66
N LEU A 206 -15.21 -13.82 7.19
CA LEU A 206 -13.84 -13.76 6.68
C LEU A 206 -13.81 -13.48 5.18
N VAL A 207 -12.83 -12.67 4.79
CA VAL A 207 -12.58 -12.33 3.39
C VAL A 207 -11.20 -12.82 3.01
N PHE A 208 -11.08 -13.43 1.85
CA PHE A 208 -9.81 -13.96 1.34
C PHE A 208 -9.60 -13.44 -0.08
N HIS A 209 -8.35 -13.13 -0.45
CA HIS A 209 -8.02 -13.03 -1.87
C HIS A 209 -8.36 -14.34 -2.57
N LEU A 210 -8.77 -14.29 -3.84
CA LEU A 210 -9.11 -15.48 -4.62
C LEU A 210 -8.00 -16.54 -4.56
N ALA A 211 -6.75 -16.12 -4.74
CA ALA A 211 -5.56 -16.98 -4.65
C ALA A 211 -5.27 -17.48 -3.22
N CYS A 212 -5.71 -16.74 -2.21
CA CYS A 212 -5.55 -17.11 -0.80
C CYS A 212 -6.65 -18.08 -0.33
N PHE A 213 -7.78 -18.20 -1.04
CA PHE A 213 -8.84 -19.15 -0.71
C PHE A 213 -8.42 -20.59 -1.08
N ALA A 214 -7.54 -21.15 -0.27
CA ALA A 214 -6.88 -22.42 -0.49
C ALA A 214 -6.79 -23.19 0.81
N CYS A 215 -6.93 -24.51 0.72
CA CYS A 215 -6.86 -25.41 1.86
C CYS A 215 -5.54 -25.20 2.62
N ASP A 216 -5.63 -24.99 3.93
CA ASP A 216 -4.48 -24.70 4.79
C ASP A 216 -3.47 -25.86 4.82
N GLN A 217 -3.96 -27.09 4.67
CA GLN A 217 -3.14 -28.29 4.82
C GLN A 217 -2.50 -28.81 3.52
N CYS A 218 -3.15 -28.68 2.34
CA CYS A 218 -2.50 -29.02 1.06
C CYS A 218 -2.08 -27.82 0.22
N GLY A 219 -2.46 -26.59 0.60
CA GLY A 219 -2.24 -25.39 -0.21
C GLY A 219 -3.07 -25.33 -1.51
N ARG A 220 -3.93 -26.31 -1.77
CA ARG A 220 -4.74 -26.34 -3.00
C ARG A 220 -5.84 -25.27 -2.96
N GLN A 221 -5.89 -24.43 -3.98
CA GLN A 221 -6.95 -23.45 -4.17
C GLN A 221 -8.30 -24.14 -4.42
N LEU A 222 -9.36 -23.63 -3.79
CA LEU A 222 -10.72 -24.17 -3.89
C LEU A 222 -11.54 -23.33 -4.86
N SER A 223 -12.14 -23.99 -5.86
CA SER A 223 -12.90 -23.32 -6.92
C SER A 223 -14.41 -23.25 -6.62
N THR A 224 -15.15 -22.52 -7.44
CA THR A 224 -16.62 -22.46 -7.33
C THR A 224 -17.21 -23.85 -7.51
N GLY A 225 -18.13 -24.23 -6.63
CA GLY A 225 -18.78 -25.55 -6.64
C GLY A 225 -18.07 -26.61 -5.79
N GLU A 226 -16.88 -26.34 -5.26
CA GLU A 226 -16.22 -27.25 -4.33
C GLU A 226 -16.74 -27.11 -2.89
N GLN A 227 -16.85 -28.25 -2.20
CA GLN A 227 -17.13 -28.27 -0.76
C GLN A 227 -15.87 -28.00 0.06
N PHE A 228 -16.01 -27.13 1.05
CA PHE A 228 -14.94 -26.75 1.97
C PHE A 228 -15.48 -26.68 3.41
N ALA A 229 -14.57 -26.70 4.37
CA ALA A 229 -14.88 -26.42 5.77
C ALA A 229 -14.07 -25.21 6.24
N LEU A 230 -14.61 -24.51 7.23
CA LEU A 230 -13.95 -23.40 7.91
C LEU A 230 -13.83 -23.75 9.38
N MET A 231 -12.60 -23.93 9.87
CA MET A 231 -12.29 -24.37 11.23
C MET A 231 -11.25 -23.42 11.82
N GLU A 232 -11.58 -22.71 12.90
CA GLU A 232 -10.70 -21.69 13.51
C GLU A 232 -10.11 -20.72 12.46
N ASP A 233 -10.97 -20.16 11.60
CA ASP A 233 -10.60 -19.27 10.50
C ASP A 233 -9.72 -19.86 9.40
N ARG A 234 -9.40 -21.16 9.47
CA ARG A 234 -8.65 -21.88 8.43
C ARG A 234 -9.60 -22.56 7.46
N VAL A 235 -9.34 -22.35 6.17
CA VAL A 235 -10.06 -23.00 5.08
C VAL A 235 -9.49 -24.40 4.88
N LEU A 236 -10.33 -25.44 4.92
CA LEU A 236 -9.95 -26.82 4.65
C LEU A 236 -10.75 -27.38 3.47
N CYS A 237 -10.10 -28.19 2.63
CA CYS A 237 -10.83 -28.97 1.64
C CYS A 237 -11.61 -30.09 2.33
N LYS A 238 -12.70 -30.57 1.72
CA LYS A 238 -13.53 -31.65 2.28
C LYS A 238 -12.71 -32.85 2.79
N ALA A 239 -11.72 -33.31 2.01
CA ALA A 239 -10.91 -34.46 2.37
C ALA A 239 -10.13 -34.24 3.68
N HIS A 240 -9.42 -33.12 3.79
CA HIS A 240 -8.65 -32.82 5.01
C HIS A 240 -9.53 -32.47 6.20
N TYR A 241 -10.71 -31.89 5.96
CA TYR A 241 -11.69 -31.74 7.03
C TYR A 241 -12.12 -33.11 7.57
N LEU A 242 -12.53 -34.05 6.71
CA LEU A 242 -12.93 -35.39 7.14
C LEU A 242 -11.82 -36.13 7.88
N GLU A 243 -10.56 -36.05 7.41
CA GLU A 243 -9.41 -36.61 8.13
C GLU A 243 -9.26 -36.05 9.56
N THR A 244 -9.56 -34.77 9.76
CA THR A 244 -9.53 -34.15 11.11
C THR A 244 -10.72 -34.51 12.00
N VAL A 245 -11.88 -34.87 11.45
CA VAL A 245 -13.07 -35.26 12.25
C VAL A 245 -13.15 -36.77 12.47
N GLU A 246 -12.71 -37.58 11.50
CA GLU A 246 -12.80 -39.05 11.53
C GLU A 246 -11.56 -39.71 12.16
N GLY A 247 -10.44 -38.98 12.30
CA GLY A 247 -9.22 -39.46 12.98
C GLY A 247 -9.34 -39.62 14.51
N GLY A 248 -10.50 -39.33 15.10
CA GLY A 248 -10.76 -39.46 16.54
C GLY A 248 -11.40 -40.79 16.96
N THR A 249 -11.82 -41.65 16.03
CA THR A 249 -12.54 -42.89 16.34
C THR A 249 -12.13 -44.04 15.43
N THR A 250 -10.97 -44.65 15.67
CA THR A 250 -10.71 -46.04 15.27
C THR A 250 -9.95 -46.75 16.39
N SER A 251 -10.67 -47.07 17.47
CA SER A 251 -10.35 -48.25 18.26
C SER A 251 -10.61 -49.49 17.41
N SER A 252 -9.60 -50.37 17.34
CA SER A 252 -9.65 -51.83 17.14
C SER A 252 -10.93 -52.43 16.54
N ASP A 253 -10.83 -53.04 15.35
CA ASP A 253 -11.16 -54.46 15.21
C ASP A 253 -10.68 -55.07 13.87
N ASP A 254 -10.52 -56.38 13.90
CA ASP A 254 -10.00 -57.36 12.95
C ASP A 254 -10.86 -57.58 11.67
N GLY A 255 -10.28 -58.22 10.65
CA GLY A 255 -11.03 -59.16 9.77
C GLY A 255 -11.38 -58.82 8.29
N CYS A 256 -10.62 -59.45 7.39
CA CYS A 256 -10.95 -60.18 6.14
C CYS A 256 -11.75 -59.62 4.92
N ASP A 257 -11.10 -59.79 3.75
CA ASP A 257 -11.53 -60.11 2.37
C ASP A 257 -12.86 -59.61 1.74
N GLY A 258 -12.73 -59.05 0.53
CA GLY A 258 -13.84 -58.86 -0.42
C GLY A 258 -13.54 -57.90 -1.58
N ASP A 259 -13.40 -58.45 -2.78
CA ASP A 259 -12.93 -57.84 -4.03
C ASP A 259 -13.78 -56.67 -4.61
N GLY A 260 -13.07 -55.65 -5.13
CA GLY A 260 -13.37 -54.92 -6.37
C GLY A 260 -14.60 -54.01 -6.49
N TYR A 261 -14.41 -52.68 -6.37
CA TYR A 261 -14.36 -51.72 -7.52
C TYR A 261 -14.46 -50.26 -7.04
N HIS A 262 -13.33 -49.66 -6.62
CA HIS A 262 -13.21 -48.20 -6.56
C HIS A 262 -11.87 -47.76 -7.16
N LYS A 263 -11.93 -47.14 -8.35
CA LYS A 263 -10.81 -46.41 -8.97
C LYS A 263 -10.49 -45.16 -8.13
N SER A 264 -9.72 -45.36 -7.07
CA SER A 264 -8.96 -44.31 -6.39
C SER A 264 -7.53 -44.37 -6.93
N LYS A 265 -7.09 -43.32 -7.63
CA LYS A 265 -5.68 -43.18 -8.02
C LYS A 265 -4.85 -43.10 -6.74
N THR A 266 -4.17 -44.19 -6.43
CA THR A 266 -3.18 -44.30 -5.35
C THR A 266 -2.18 -43.16 -5.47
N LYS A 267 -2.17 -42.26 -4.47
CA LYS A 267 -1.13 -41.25 -4.30
C LYS A 267 0.21 -41.97 -4.13
N ARG A 268 1.22 -41.60 -4.92
CA ARG A 268 2.56 -42.17 -4.82
C ARG A 268 3.19 -41.74 -3.49
N VAL A 269 3.57 -42.72 -2.68
CA VAL A 269 4.35 -42.52 -1.45
C VAL A 269 5.69 -41.88 -1.82
N ARG A 270 6.06 -40.81 -1.11
CA ARG A 270 7.33 -40.13 -1.29
C ARG A 270 8.44 -40.98 -0.69
N THR A 271 9.44 -41.36 -1.48
CA THR A 271 10.57 -42.17 -1.02
C THR A 271 11.46 -41.35 -0.08
N THR A 272 11.67 -41.83 1.15
CA THR A 272 12.66 -41.33 2.11
C THR A 272 13.93 -42.17 2.01
N PHE A 273 15.08 -41.53 1.91
CA PHE A 273 16.37 -42.21 1.80
C PHE A 273 17.00 -42.36 3.18
N THR A 274 17.60 -43.52 3.46
CA THR A 274 18.43 -43.70 4.65
C THR A 274 19.76 -42.94 4.50
N GLU A 275 20.44 -42.71 5.61
CA GLU A 275 21.75 -42.04 5.61
C GLU A 275 22.79 -42.82 4.80
N GLU A 276 22.82 -44.14 4.93
CA GLU A 276 23.69 -45.04 4.18
C GLU A 276 23.42 -44.96 2.66
N GLN A 277 22.14 -44.94 2.25
CA GLN A 277 21.77 -44.77 0.84
C GLN A 277 22.24 -43.43 0.28
N LEU A 278 22.14 -42.34 1.06
CA LEU A 278 22.59 -41.02 0.66
C LEU A 278 24.12 -40.96 0.52
N GLN A 279 24.87 -41.60 1.41
CA GLN A 279 26.34 -41.67 1.32
C GLN A 279 26.79 -42.33 0.01
N VAL A 280 26.20 -43.48 -0.35
CA VAL A 280 26.51 -44.17 -1.60
C VAL A 280 26.14 -43.33 -2.83
N LEU A 281 24.96 -42.69 -2.83
CA LEU A 281 24.52 -41.83 -3.93
C LEU A 281 25.42 -40.61 -4.11
N GLN A 282 25.84 -39.97 -3.02
CA GLN A 282 26.74 -38.81 -3.05
C GLN A 282 28.16 -39.18 -3.51
N ALA A 283 28.71 -40.31 -3.05
CA ALA A 283 30.02 -40.79 -3.48
C ALA A 283 30.04 -41.06 -5.00
N ASN A 284 29.01 -41.73 -5.53
CA ASN A 284 28.91 -41.96 -6.98
C ASN A 284 28.69 -40.67 -7.77
N PHE A 285 27.94 -39.69 -7.22
CA PHE A 285 27.72 -38.39 -7.87
C PHE A 285 29.00 -37.55 -8.02
N GLN A 286 29.96 -37.71 -7.10
CA GLN A 286 31.26 -37.03 -7.18
C GLN A 286 32.16 -37.64 -8.27
N ILE A 287 31.99 -38.92 -8.55
CA ILE A 287 32.73 -39.64 -9.60
C ILE A 287 32.13 -39.31 -10.97
N ASP A 288 30.82 -39.49 -11.12
CA ASP A 288 30.08 -39.07 -12.31
C ASP A 288 28.71 -38.51 -11.92
N SER A 289 28.49 -37.25 -12.28
CA SER A 289 27.22 -36.56 -12.03
C SER A 289 26.13 -36.95 -13.03
N ASN A 290 26.45 -37.62 -14.14
CA ASN A 290 25.54 -38.07 -15.18
C ASN A 290 25.76 -39.53 -15.60
N PRO A 291 25.59 -40.49 -14.66
CA PRO A 291 25.81 -41.91 -14.93
C PRO A 291 24.86 -42.43 -15.99
N ASP A 292 25.35 -43.40 -16.77
CA ASP A 292 24.60 -44.03 -17.84
C ASP A 292 23.57 -45.06 -17.31
N GLY A 293 22.88 -45.73 -18.24
CA GLY A 293 21.84 -46.68 -17.89
C GLY A 293 22.32 -47.90 -17.09
N GLN A 294 23.57 -48.32 -17.29
CA GLN A 294 24.17 -49.51 -16.67
C GLN A 294 24.70 -49.16 -15.28
N ASP A 295 25.34 -48.00 -15.14
CA ASP A 295 25.77 -47.49 -13.83
C ASP A 295 24.58 -47.19 -12.92
N LEU A 296 23.49 -46.66 -13.46
CA LEU A 296 22.26 -46.45 -12.68
C LEU A 296 21.66 -47.75 -12.14
N GLU A 297 21.75 -48.86 -12.87
CA GLU A 297 21.31 -50.18 -12.40
C GLU A 297 22.21 -50.71 -11.29
N ARG A 298 23.53 -50.59 -11.46
CA ARG A 298 24.50 -50.98 -10.43
C ARG A 298 24.29 -50.19 -9.14
N ILE A 299 24.14 -48.86 -9.22
CA ILE A 299 23.93 -48.00 -8.05
C ILE A 299 22.57 -48.30 -7.38
N ALA A 300 21.52 -48.53 -8.18
CA ALA A 300 20.21 -48.94 -7.66
C ALA A 300 20.29 -50.27 -6.89
N SER A 301 21.03 -51.26 -7.42
CA SER A 301 21.25 -52.54 -6.75
C SER A 301 21.99 -52.39 -5.43
N VAL A 302 23.04 -51.57 -5.37
CA VAL A 302 23.83 -51.37 -4.14
C VAL A 302 23.04 -50.60 -3.08
N THR A 303 22.18 -49.68 -3.47
CA THR A 303 21.37 -48.85 -2.54
C THR A 303 20.04 -49.49 -2.15
N GLY A 304 19.63 -50.58 -2.80
CA GLY A 304 18.30 -51.19 -2.63
C GLY A 304 17.16 -50.29 -3.14
N LEU A 305 17.46 -49.30 -3.98
CA LEU A 305 16.48 -48.39 -4.56
C LEU A 305 16.07 -48.84 -5.97
N SER A 306 14.92 -48.39 -6.45
CA SER A 306 14.59 -48.60 -7.87
C SER A 306 15.44 -47.72 -8.78
N LYS A 307 15.78 -48.23 -9.99
CA LYS A 307 16.50 -47.47 -11.03
C LYS A 307 15.90 -46.08 -11.27
N ARG A 308 14.57 -45.97 -11.26
CA ARG A 308 13.87 -44.69 -11.46
C ARG A 308 14.06 -43.72 -10.28
N VAL A 309 14.03 -44.20 -9.04
CA VAL A 309 14.27 -43.35 -7.87
C VAL A 309 15.72 -42.86 -7.86
N THR A 310 16.68 -43.74 -8.15
CA THR A 310 18.11 -43.38 -8.30
C THR A 310 18.30 -42.34 -9.40
N GLN A 311 17.71 -42.54 -10.57
CA GLN A 311 17.77 -41.58 -11.68
C GLN A 311 17.21 -40.20 -11.31
N VAL A 312 16.04 -40.16 -10.64
CA VAL A 312 15.41 -38.90 -10.19
C VAL A 312 16.27 -38.20 -9.14
N TRP A 313 16.93 -38.95 -8.27
CA TRP A 313 17.86 -38.39 -7.30
C TRP A 313 19.02 -37.67 -8.00
N PHE A 314 19.68 -38.31 -8.97
CA PHE A 314 20.79 -37.69 -9.73
C PHE A 314 20.34 -36.44 -10.51
N GLN A 315 19.14 -36.47 -11.12
CA GLN A 315 18.57 -35.30 -11.80
C GLN A 315 18.34 -34.13 -10.84
N ASN A 316 17.77 -34.40 -9.67
CA ASN A 316 17.53 -33.39 -8.65
C ASN A 316 18.83 -32.85 -8.05
N SER A 317 19.83 -33.70 -7.83
CA SER A 317 21.16 -33.32 -7.34
C SER A 317 21.86 -32.38 -8.33
N ARG A 318 21.85 -32.69 -9.64
CA ARG A 318 22.38 -31.77 -10.67
C ARG A 318 21.64 -30.43 -10.71
N ALA A 319 20.31 -30.44 -10.57
CA ALA A 319 19.51 -29.22 -10.56
C ALA A 319 19.86 -28.31 -9.37
N ARG A 320 20.16 -28.89 -8.20
CA ARG A 320 20.62 -28.14 -7.01
C ARG A 320 22.03 -27.59 -7.22
N GLN A 321 22.95 -28.37 -7.78
CA GLN A 321 24.32 -27.93 -8.09
C GLN A 321 24.31 -26.72 -9.05
N LYS A 322 23.46 -26.74 -10.10
CA LYS A 322 23.31 -25.60 -11.03
C LYS A 322 22.81 -24.32 -10.36
N LYS A 323 21.91 -24.42 -9.35
CA LYS A 323 21.40 -23.26 -8.60
C LYS A 323 22.47 -22.63 -7.70
N HIS A 324 23.32 -23.45 -7.08
CA HIS A 324 24.42 -22.93 -6.25
C HIS A 324 25.49 -22.18 -7.08
N ILE A 325 25.75 -22.60 -8.32
CA ILE A 325 26.67 -21.90 -9.22
C ILE A 325 26.11 -20.53 -9.67
N HIS A 326 24.79 -20.41 -9.91
CA HIS A 326 24.16 -19.15 -10.30
C HIS A 326 23.99 -18.15 -9.15
N ALA A 327 23.85 -18.64 -7.91
CA ALA A 327 23.78 -17.77 -6.73
C ALA A 327 25.13 -17.10 -6.38
N GLY A 328 26.26 -17.70 -6.75
CA GLY A 328 27.60 -17.14 -6.54
C GLY A 328 27.94 -15.95 -7.46
N LYS A 329 27.35 -15.87 -8.66
CA LYS A 329 27.61 -14.78 -9.63
C LYS A 329 26.92 -13.45 -9.26
N ASN A 330 25.92 -13.46 -8.39
CA ASN A 330 25.19 -12.25 -7.98
C ASN A 330 25.73 -11.58 -6.70
N LYS A 331 26.84 -12.05 -6.14
CA LYS A 331 27.51 -11.43 -4.99
C LYS A 331 28.83 -10.73 -5.33
N SER A 332 29.15 -10.59 -6.62
CA SER A 332 30.30 -9.84 -7.09
C SER A 332 29.89 -8.96 -8.26
N LYS A 333 29.20 -7.87 -7.94
CA LYS A 333 29.14 -6.66 -8.76
C LYS A 333 28.78 -5.46 -7.89
#